data_AF-A0A1Q9S2G8-F1
#
_entry.id   AF-A0A1Q9S2G8-F1
#
_cell.length_a   1.000
_cell.length_b   1.000
_cell.length_c   1.000
_cell.angle_alpha   90.00
_cell.angle_beta   90.00
_cell.angle_gamma   90.00
#
_symmetry.space_group_name_H-M   'P 1'
#
loop_
_entity.id
_entity.type
_entity.pdbx_description
1 polymer ?
#
loop_
_entity_poly.entity_id
_entity_poly.type
_entity_poly.pdbx_seq_one_letter_code
_entity_poly.pdbx_strand_id
1 'polypeptide(L)'
;MCGEPKAVILAGTSMTRLVSAIPVVAEHTGRAVVLVGGLAVMCRLDAPYRATTDLDTVDRRVDGEPPQLELLLSAGAARSGPSGALVSTPFGAVQVDVLQVTDGGRPGTSQRTRLIAFTVLSHGLGGVHGHRWCSLRTSCRR
;
A
#
# COMPACT_ATOMS: atom_id res chain seq x y z
N MET A 1 17.59 6.87 16.28
CA MET A 1 18.01 7.51 15.03
C MET A 1 17.02 7.12 13.93
N CYS A 2 16.17 8.04 13.49
CA CYS A 2 15.39 7.86 12.26
C CYS A 2 16.39 7.97 11.10
N GLY A 3 16.62 6.86 10.39
CA GLY A 3 17.39 6.91 9.15
C GLY A 3 16.66 7.73 8.10
N GLU A 4 17.41 8.30 7.17
CA GLU A 4 16.86 8.99 6.01
C GLU A 4 15.90 8.04 5.27
N PRO A 5 14.69 8.49 4.90
CA PRO A 5 13.72 7.63 4.22
C PRO A 5 14.33 7.13 2.91
N LYS A 6 14.49 5.80 2.78
CA LYS A 6 15.00 5.19 1.55
C LYS A 6 13.96 5.38 0.45
N ALA A 7 14.39 5.99 -0.66
CA ALA A 7 13.61 6.10 -1.88
C ALA A 7 13.81 4.83 -2.71
N VAL A 8 12.71 4.19 -3.09
CA VAL A 8 12.71 3.05 -4.01
C VAL A 8 12.09 3.50 -5.32
N ILE A 9 12.75 3.16 -6.42
CA ILE A 9 12.31 3.48 -7.76
C ILE A 9 11.59 2.26 -8.33
N LEU A 10 10.28 2.36 -8.53
CA LEU A 10 9.49 1.33 -9.20
C LEU A 10 9.15 1.77 -10.62
N ALA A 11 9.46 0.92 -11.59
CA ALA A 11 9.29 1.21 -13.02
C ALA A 11 8.35 0.20 -13.69
N GLY A 12 7.72 0.64 -14.78
CA GLY A 12 6.78 -0.15 -15.56
C GLY A 12 5.31 0.14 -15.26
N THR A 13 4.44 -0.26 -16.17
CA THR A 13 3.00 0.00 -16.13
C THR A 13 2.32 -0.69 -14.95
N SER A 14 2.65 -1.97 -14.71
CA SER A 14 2.11 -2.74 -13.58
C SER A 14 2.45 -2.08 -12.24
N MET A 15 3.69 -1.65 -12.05
CA MET A 15 4.12 -1.00 -10.81
C MET A 15 3.49 0.38 -10.64
N THR A 16 3.43 1.18 -11.72
CA THR A 16 2.74 2.48 -11.68
C THR A 16 1.30 2.33 -11.23
N ARG A 17 0.59 1.33 -11.77
CA ARG A 17 -0.80 1.05 -11.40
C ARG A 17 -0.94 0.71 -9.92
N LEU A 18 -0.09 -0.18 -9.39
CA LEU A 18 -0.11 -0.54 -7.97
C LEU A 18 0.19 0.63 -7.04
N VAL A 19 1.24 1.40 -7.33
CA VAL A 19 1.62 2.54 -6.49
C VAL A 19 0.55 3.63 -6.51
N SER A 20 -0.13 3.82 -7.65
CA SER A 20 -1.21 4.79 -7.76
C SER A 20 -2.44 4.46 -6.91
N ALA A 21 -2.63 3.20 -6.51
CA ALA A 21 -3.73 2.83 -5.62
C ALA A 21 -3.50 3.28 -4.17
N ILE A 22 -2.24 3.50 -3.75
CA ILE A 22 -1.90 3.90 -2.38
C ILE A 22 -2.57 5.23 -1.98
N PRO A 23 -2.42 6.34 -2.72
CA PRO A 23 -3.09 7.59 -2.37
C PRO A 23 -4.62 7.48 -2.44
N VAL A 24 -5.17 6.70 -3.39
CA VAL A 24 -6.62 6.50 -3.52
C VAL A 24 -7.17 5.76 -2.30
N VAL A 25 -6.49 4.69 -1.85
CA VAL A 25 -6.87 3.97 -0.62
C VAL A 25 -6.75 4.89 0.59
N ALA A 26 -5.70 5.71 0.68
CA ALA A 26 -5.54 6.66 1.78
C ALA A 26 -6.68 7.69 1.84
N GLU A 27 -7.08 8.21 0.68
CA GLU A 27 -8.19 9.17 0.55
C GLU A 27 -9.53 8.52 0.90
N HIS A 28 -9.84 7.36 0.33
CA HIS A 28 -11.10 6.65 0.57
C HIS A 28 -11.28 6.22 2.03
N THR A 29 -10.18 5.93 2.71
CA THR A 29 -10.22 5.44 4.10
C THR A 29 -9.95 6.53 5.13
N GLY A 30 -9.45 7.69 4.71
CA GLY A 30 -8.94 8.73 5.60
C GLY A 30 -7.74 8.28 6.44
N ARG A 31 -7.09 7.17 6.10
CA ARG A 31 -6.05 6.51 6.91
C ARG A 31 -4.73 6.38 6.14
N ALA A 32 -3.64 6.41 6.88
CA ALA A 32 -2.33 6.08 6.31
C ALA A 32 -2.28 4.59 5.90
N VAL A 33 -1.88 4.31 4.66
CA VAL A 33 -1.75 2.95 4.16
C VAL A 33 -0.47 2.31 4.69
N VAL A 34 -0.60 1.09 5.20
CA VAL A 34 0.53 0.25 5.59
C VAL A 34 0.67 -0.87 4.58
N LEU A 35 1.72 -0.84 3.77
CA LEU A 35 1.96 -1.91 2.81
C LEU A 35 2.50 -3.15 3.51
N VAL A 36 1.94 -4.29 3.12
CA VAL A 36 2.47 -5.61 3.45
C VAL A 36 2.63 -6.43 2.16
N GLY A 37 2.91 -7.73 2.29
CA GLY A 37 3.01 -8.61 1.13
C GLY A 37 4.13 -8.28 0.14
N GLY A 38 3.86 -8.48 -1.15
CA GLY A 38 4.88 -8.45 -2.21
C GLY A 38 5.49 -7.08 -2.43
N LEU A 39 4.64 -6.06 -2.51
CA LEU A 39 5.08 -4.68 -2.71
C LEU A 39 5.96 -4.18 -1.55
N ALA A 40 5.63 -4.55 -0.31
CA ALA A 40 6.44 -4.19 0.85
C ALA A 40 7.83 -4.86 0.84
N VAL A 41 7.92 -6.11 0.39
CA VAL A 41 9.20 -6.83 0.25
C VAL A 41 10.07 -6.17 -0.82
N MET A 42 9.49 -5.81 -1.97
CA MET A 42 10.23 -5.12 -3.04
C MET A 42 10.79 -3.78 -2.57
N CYS A 43 10.01 -3.03 -1.77
CA CYS A 43 10.48 -1.78 -1.17
C CYS A 43 11.63 -1.96 -0.17
N ARG A 44 11.82 -3.16 0.39
CA ARG A 44 12.93 -3.46 1.31
C ARG A 44 14.17 -3.98 0.58
N LEU A 45 13.97 -4.83 -0.43
CA LEU A 45 15.06 -5.55 -1.11
C LEU A 45 15.66 -4.79 -2.30
N ASP A 46 15.04 -3.68 -2.74
CA ASP A 46 15.49 -2.88 -3.90
C ASP A 46 15.50 -3.63 -5.24
N ALA A 47 15.03 -4.89 -5.25
CA ALA A 47 14.92 -5.74 -6.41
C ALA A 47 13.60 -6.54 -6.35
N PRO A 48 12.82 -6.57 -7.45
CA PRO A 48 11.62 -7.39 -7.53
C PRO A 48 11.98 -8.88 -7.56
N TYR A 49 11.59 -9.61 -6.53
CA TYR A 49 11.78 -11.07 -6.44
C TYR A 49 10.63 -11.87 -7.08
N ARG A 50 9.44 -11.26 -7.19
CA ARG A 50 8.26 -11.86 -7.85
C ARG A 50 7.36 -10.79 -8.45
N ALA A 51 6.59 -11.14 -9.47
CA ALA A 51 5.48 -10.31 -9.93
C ALA A 51 4.44 -10.19 -8.81
N THR A 52 4.09 -8.97 -8.44
CA THR A 52 2.94 -8.66 -7.56
C THR A 52 1.90 -7.95 -8.43
N THR A 53 0.63 -8.31 -8.28
CA THR A 53 -0.48 -7.80 -9.11
C THR A 53 -1.55 -7.09 -8.30
N ASP A 54 -1.37 -7.09 -6.99
CA ASP A 54 -2.26 -6.69 -5.92
C ASP A 54 -1.52 -5.78 -4.92
N LEU A 55 -2.31 -5.05 -4.13
CA LEU A 55 -1.86 -4.17 -3.06
C LEU A 55 -2.36 -4.71 -1.72
N ASP A 56 -1.45 -5.26 -0.91
CA ASP A 56 -1.81 -5.68 0.44
C ASP A 56 -1.67 -4.53 1.45
N THR A 57 -2.71 -4.32 2.25
CA THR A 57 -2.73 -3.36 3.37
C THR A 57 -3.21 -4.01 4.67
N VAL A 58 -2.85 -3.41 5.80
CA VAL A 58 -3.35 -3.80 7.12
C VAL A 58 -4.43 -2.82 7.59
N ASP A 59 -5.54 -3.34 8.09
CA ASP A 59 -6.56 -2.55 8.79
C ASP A 59 -6.03 -2.12 10.16
N ARG A 60 -5.51 -0.89 10.22
CA ARG A 60 -5.10 -0.24 11.47
C ARG A 60 -6.20 0.68 11.96
N ARG A 61 -7.22 0.08 12.56
CA ARG A 61 -8.30 0.81 13.22
C ARG A 61 -8.08 0.89 14.72
N VAL A 62 -8.62 1.94 15.34
CA VAL A 62 -8.86 1.98 16.78
C VAL A 62 -10.21 1.30 17.06
N ASP A 63 -10.40 0.77 18.26
CA ASP A 63 -11.68 0.17 18.66
C ASP A 63 -12.85 1.14 18.42
N GLY A 64 -13.90 0.64 17.76
CA GLY A 64 -15.09 1.42 17.41
C GLY A 64 -15.04 2.14 16.06
N GLU A 65 -13.89 2.19 15.38
CA GLU A 65 -13.85 2.72 14.01
C GLU A 65 -14.28 1.69 12.96
N PRO A 66 -14.86 2.12 11.82
CA PRO A 66 -15.22 1.21 10.74
C PRO A 66 -14.01 0.43 10.20
N PRO A 67 -14.18 -0.85 9.84
CA PRO A 67 -13.15 -1.63 9.15
C PRO A 67 -12.70 -0.95 7.85
N GLN A 68 -11.40 -1.00 7.56
CA GLN A 68 -10.86 -0.36 6.36
C GLN A 68 -11.49 -0.89 5.06
N LEU A 69 -11.83 -2.19 5.00
CA LEU A 69 -12.53 -2.76 3.84
C LEU A 69 -13.90 -2.13 3.66
N GLU A 70 -14.65 -1.89 4.75
CA GLU A 70 -15.96 -1.25 4.66
C GLU A 70 -15.85 0.19 4.17
N LEU A 71 -14.86 0.94 4.64
CA LEU A 71 -14.58 2.30 4.14
C LEU A 71 -14.31 2.32 2.64
N LEU A 72 -13.51 1.36 2.13
CA LEU A 72 -13.26 1.23 0.69
C LEU A 72 -14.54 0.97 -0.10
N LEU A 73 -15.38 0.06 0.38
CA LEU A 73 -16.66 -0.27 -0.27
C LEU A 73 -17.64 0.91 -0.24
N SER A 74 -17.73 1.61 0.90
CA SER A 74 -18.56 2.82 1.04
C SER A 74 -18.08 3.97 0.15
N ALA A 75 -16.78 4.05 -0.13
CA ALA A 75 -16.21 5.01 -1.07
C ALA A 75 -16.39 4.60 -2.55
N GLY A 76 -17.07 3.49 -2.84
CA GLY A 76 -17.39 3.05 -4.21
C GLY A 76 -16.42 2.03 -4.81
N ALA A 77 -15.50 1.46 -4.02
CA ALA A 77 -14.74 0.30 -4.49
C ALA A 77 -15.66 -0.92 -4.63
N ALA A 78 -15.39 -1.78 -5.62
CA ALA A 78 -16.15 -3.00 -5.79
C ALA A 78 -15.58 -4.11 -4.90
N ARG A 79 -16.44 -4.90 -4.24
CA ARG A 79 -15.97 -6.03 -3.44
C ARG A 79 -15.27 -7.07 -4.33
N SER A 80 -14.14 -7.59 -3.86
CA SER A 80 -13.38 -8.65 -4.54
C SER A 80 -12.90 -9.69 -3.52
N GLY A 81 -13.61 -10.82 -3.45
CA GLY A 81 -13.33 -11.85 -2.45
C GLY A 81 -13.71 -11.43 -1.02
N PRO A 82 -13.25 -12.19 0.00
CA PRO A 82 -13.65 -11.99 1.40
C PRO A 82 -12.97 -10.79 2.06
N SER A 83 -11.77 -10.45 1.62
CA SER A 83 -10.89 -9.46 2.26
C SER A 83 -10.45 -8.36 1.30
N GLY A 84 -10.91 -8.38 0.05
CA GLY A 84 -10.42 -7.52 -1.01
C GLY A 84 -11.46 -6.57 -1.58
N ALA A 85 -10.96 -5.49 -2.17
CA ALA A 85 -11.74 -4.55 -2.96
C ALA A 85 -10.98 -4.16 -4.22
N LEU A 86 -11.69 -4.03 -5.33
CA LEU A 86 -11.20 -3.42 -6.57
C LEU A 86 -11.34 -1.91 -6.47
N VAL A 87 -10.21 -1.24 -6.34
CA VAL A 87 -10.11 0.22 -6.24
C VAL A 87 -9.77 0.80 -7.61
N SER A 88 -10.66 1.62 -8.16
CA SER A 88 -10.42 2.35 -9.40
C SER A 88 -9.32 3.40 -9.21
N THR A 89 -8.32 3.39 -10.09
CA THR A 89 -7.26 4.40 -10.12
C THR A 89 -7.16 5.01 -11.52
N PRO A 90 -6.51 6.17 -11.69
CA PRO A 90 -6.23 6.73 -13.01
C PRO A 90 -5.43 5.81 -13.95
N PHE A 91 -4.78 4.77 -13.40
CA PHE A 91 -3.96 3.82 -14.14
C PHE A 91 -4.59 2.43 -14.24
N GLY A 92 -5.87 2.30 -13.88
CA GLY A 92 -6.66 1.06 -13.89
C GLY A 92 -6.99 0.54 -12.50
N ALA A 93 -8.01 -0.33 -12.41
CA ALA A 93 -8.48 -0.87 -11.13
C ALA A 93 -7.40 -1.72 -10.45
N VAL A 94 -7.23 -1.66 -9.14
CA VAL A 94 -6.25 -2.46 -8.40
C VAL A 94 -6.96 -3.32 -7.37
N GLN A 95 -6.60 -4.61 -7.31
CA GLN A 95 -6.99 -5.48 -6.21
C GLN A 95 -6.27 -5.00 -4.95
N VAL A 96 -7.04 -4.57 -3.95
CA VAL A 96 -6.54 -4.16 -2.64
C VAL A 96 -7.03 -5.15 -1.61
N ASP A 97 -6.11 -5.93 -1.04
CA ASP A 97 -6.43 -6.92 -0.01
C ASP A 97 -6.15 -6.34 1.37
N VAL A 98 -7.18 -6.34 2.22
CA VAL A 98 -7.18 -5.74 3.56
C VAL A 98 -7.05 -6.85 4.61
N LEU A 99 -5.86 -6.94 5.19
CA LEU A 99 -5.57 -7.88 6.27
C LEU A 99 -5.98 -7.28 7.62
N GLN A 100 -6.87 -7.99 8.30
CA GLN A 100 -7.30 -7.67 9.65
C GLN A 100 -6.21 -8.08 10.65
N VAL A 101 -5.67 -7.13 11.41
CA VAL A 101 -4.72 -7.42 12.49
C VAL A 101 -5.42 -7.11 13.80
N THR A 102 -5.73 -8.15 14.58
CA THR A 102 -6.13 -8.02 15.97
C THR A 102 -4.88 -8.14 16.85
N ASP A 103 -4.72 -7.27 17.83
CA ASP A 103 -3.63 -7.34 18.82
C ASP A 103 -3.73 -8.57 19.77
N GLY A 104 -4.60 -9.54 19.46
CA GLY A 104 -4.90 -10.73 20.26
C GLY A 104 -3.94 -11.91 20.08
N GLY A 105 -2.68 -11.65 19.72
CA GLY A 105 -1.64 -12.69 19.68
C GLY A 105 -1.13 -12.98 21.10
N ARG A 106 -1.25 -14.23 21.55
CA ARG A 106 -0.65 -14.79 22.78
C ARG A 106 0.75 -14.15 23.05
N PRO A 107 1.09 -13.76 24.29
CA PRO A 107 2.38 -13.11 24.60
C PRO A 107 3.52 -14.08 24.24
N GLY A 108 4.14 -13.88 23.08
CA GLY A 108 5.15 -14.79 22.54
C GLY A 108 5.33 -14.75 21.03
N THR A 109 4.31 -14.37 20.24
CA THR A 109 4.46 -14.17 18.79
C THR A 109 4.24 -12.70 18.44
N SER A 110 5.17 -11.86 18.88
CA SER A 110 5.31 -10.52 18.32
C SER A 110 5.74 -10.69 16.86
N GLN A 111 4.79 -10.78 15.93
CA GLN A 111 5.05 -10.42 14.55
C GLN A 111 5.41 -8.94 14.58
N ARG A 112 6.69 -8.64 14.79
CA ARG A 112 7.28 -7.33 14.56
C ARG A 112 7.29 -7.09 13.07
N THR A 113 6.11 -6.97 12.47
CA THR A 113 5.94 -6.41 11.14
C THR A 113 6.44 -4.99 11.25
N ARG A 114 7.68 -4.74 10.82
CA ARG A 114 8.22 -3.38 10.74
C ARG A 114 7.30 -2.61 9.80
N LEU A 115 6.40 -1.84 10.38
CA LEU A 115 5.45 -1.00 9.67
C LEU A 115 6.24 0.02 8.87
N ILE A 116 6.13 -0.09 7.56
CA ILE A 116 6.67 0.93 6.66
C ILE A 116 5.49 1.81 6.30
N ALA A 117 5.50 3.04 6.78
CA ALA A 117 4.59 4.06 6.29
C ALA A 117 5.19 4.66 5.02
N PHE A 118 4.36 4.76 3.98
CA PHE A 118 4.77 5.18 2.66
C PHE A 118 4.22 6.56 2.30
N THR A 119 5.06 7.39 1.69
CA THR A 119 4.62 8.58 0.96
C THR A 119 4.95 8.37 -0.51
N VAL A 120 3.93 8.44 -1.36
CA VAL A 120 4.10 8.39 -2.82
C VAL A 120 4.43 9.80 -3.31
N LEU A 121 5.58 9.95 -3.97
CA LEU A 121 5.92 11.15 -4.72
C LEU A 121 5.84 10.80 -6.22
N SER A 122 4.86 11.37 -6.90
CA SER A 122 4.76 11.30 -8.36
C SER A 122 5.58 12.44 -8.95
N HIS A 123 6.68 12.13 -9.65
CA HIS A 123 7.43 13.12 -10.41
C HIS A 123 6.99 13.09 -11.86
N GLY A 124 6.32 14.15 -12.32
CA GLY A 124 6.05 14.38 -13.73
C GLY A 124 7.24 15.08 -14.37
N LEU A 125 8.08 14.34 -15.11
CA LEU A 125 9.01 14.96 -16.05
C LEU A 125 8.34 14.94 -17.43
N GLY A 126 7.96 16.12 -17.91
CA GLY A 126 7.52 16.31 -19.28
C GLY A 126 8.62 15.89 -20.25
N GLY A 127 8.28 15.04 -21.22
CA GLY A 127 9.20 14.59 -22.26
C GLY A 127 8.76 13.28 -22.88
N VAL A 128 7.98 13.40 -23.96
CA VAL A 128 7.64 12.52 -25.11
C VAL A 128 7.93 11.00 -25.17
N HIS A 129 8.61 10.36 -24.23
CA HIS A 129 8.77 8.89 -24.13
C HIS A 129 8.60 8.46 -22.66
N GLY A 130 7.39 8.72 -22.13
CA GLY A 130 7.11 8.82 -20.69
C GLY A 130 7.16 7.52 -19.90
N HIS A 131 8.33 7.20 -19.34
CA HIS A 131 8.41 6.38 -18.15
C HIS A 131 7.99 7.24 -16.94
N ARG A 132 6.80 7.01 -16.39
CA ARG A 132 6.40 7.60 -15.11
C ARG A 132 7.13 6.88 -14.00
N TRP A 133 7.81 7.64 -13.16
CA TRP A 133 8.54 7.13 -12.01
C TRP A 133 7.71 7.42 -10.76
N CYS A 134 7.43 6.39 -9.97
CA CYS A 134 6.87 6.56 -8.64
C CYS A 134 7.98 6.34 -7.62
N SER A 135 8.24 7.36 -6.79
CA SER A 135 9.13 7.23 -5.65
C SER A 135 8.30 6.93 -4.41
N LEU A 136 8.65 5.86 -3.71
CA LEU A 136 8.08 5.50 -2.42
C LEU A 136 9.10 5.83 -1.32
N ARG A 137 8.74 6.73 -0.41
CA ARG A 137 9.54 6.99 0.79
C ARG A 137 9.08 6.09 1.92
N THR A 138 10.02 5.33 2.46
CA THR A 138 9.77 4.41 3.58
C THR A 138 10.12 5.10 4.91
N SER A 139 9.18 5.16 5.85
CA SER A 139 9.48 5.57 7.24
C SER A 139 9.18 4.44 8.21
N CYS A 140 10.12 4.16 9.09
CA CYS A 140 10.02 3.13 10.11
C CYS A 140 9.53 3.80 11.40
N ARG A 141 8.27 3.58 11.78
CA ARG A 141 7.78 4.01 13.10
C ARG A 141 8.01 2.86 14.10
N ARG A 142 8.73 3.13 15.18
CA ARG A 142 8.93 2.20 16.31
C ARG A 142 7.74 2.28 17.26
#